data_AF-X1B2S2-F1
#
_entry.id   AF-X1B2S2-F1
#
_cell.length_a   1.000
_cell.length_b   1.000
_cell.length_c   1.000
_cell.angle_alpha   90.00
_cell.angle_beta   90.00
_cell.angle_gamma   90.00
#
_symmetry.space_group_name_H-M   'P 1'
#
loop_
_entity.id
_entity.type
_entity.pdbx_description
1 polymer ?
#
loop_
_entity_poly.entity_id
_entity_poly.type
_entity_poly.pdbx_seq_one_letter_code
_entity_poly.pdbx_strand_id
1 'polypeptide(L)'
;LSLNYSGEIPEQLGLVTDGDGLSAITRLEGEDDLEALRKIEFSDYISSALGFHLIRDIDNQKKILIIGSGGGLDILGGIYNEAEEIWGIEMNPNVKILLQGNFANYSGNIYNREGIKILTGEGRSVLKGLDQKFDLVQISLIGSSNTASGGFYSISENYLYTVEAFTDFWQHLSDGGKLSITRWLKFPPREIVRLCSISLEALSRMGIEKPENHLAIIRSWGTSTLILSKKEIGEEEIRAIKDFCDKRNFDTVYFPGIKEEEANTNHVLEQSYYYQEINQLVNSFKE
;
A
#
# COMPACT_ATOMS: atom_id res chain seq x y z
N LEU A 1 -5.94 -10.93 2.09
CA LEU A 1 -7.41 -10.73 2.16
C LEU A 1 -7.85 -10.97 3.60
N SER A 2 -8.74 -10.12 4.11
CA SER A 2 -9.36 -10.24 5.44
C SER A 2 -10.11 -11.55 5.60
N LEU A 3 -10.05 -12.12 6.81
CA LEU A 3 -10.84 -13.30 7.17
C LEU A 3 -12.34 -12.98 7.35
N ASN A 4 -12.72 -11.70 7.43
CA ASN A 4 -14.12 -11.25 7.46
C ASN A 4 -14.75 -11.11 6.08
N TYR A 5 -13.97 -11.22 4.99
CA TYR A 5 -14.55 -11.13 3.66
C TYR A 5 -15.36 -12.39 3.35
N SER A 6 -16.67 -12.22 3.14
CA SER A 6 -17.60 -13.30 2.81
C SER A 6 -18.14 -13.24 1.37
N GLY A 7 -17.66 -12.28 0.58
CA GLY A 7 -18.04 -12.17 -0.84
C GLY A 7 -17.30 -13.17 -1.71
N GLU A 8 -17.69 -13.25 -2.98
CA GLU A 8 -16.97 -14.04 -3.96
C GLU A 8 -15.75 -13.27 -4.48
N ILE A 9 -14.68 -14.00 -4.80
CA ILE A 9 -13.53 -13.46 -5.53
C ILE A 9 -13.73 -13.92 -6.97
N PRO A 10 -13.76 -13.00 -7.96
CA PRO A 10 -13.84 -13.40 -9.36
C PRO A 10 -12.68 -14.32 -9.75
N GLU A 11 -12.83 -15.03 -10.86
CA GLU A 11 -11.74 -15.81 -11.45
C GLU A 11 -10.50 -14.93 -11.64
N GLN A 12 -9.30 -15.47 -11.37
CA GLN A 12 -8.06 -14.73 -11.53
C GLN A 12 -7.03 -15.54 -12.30
N LEU A 13 -6.25 -14.86 -13.15
CA LEU A 13 -5.05 -15.41 -13.76
C LEU A 13 -3.82 -14.97 -12.98
N GLY A 14 -2.98 -15.93 -12.61
CA GLY A 14 -1.67 -15.64 -12.03
C GLY A 14 -0.73 -15.07 -13.08
N LEU A 15 -0.16 -13.91 -12.79
CA LEU A 15 0.89 -13.26 -13.55
C LEU A 15 2.20 -13.35 -12.75
N VAL A 16 3.22 -13.96 -13.35
CA VAL A 16 4.57 -14.05 -12.77
C VAL A 16 5.57 -13.56 -13.82
N THR A 17 6.60 -12.84 -13.38
CA THR A 17 7.73 -12.44 -14.23
C THR A 17 8.95 -13.21 -13.76
N ASP A 18 9.59 -13.97 -14.66
CA ASP A 18 10.78 -14.77 -14.35
C ASP A 18 10.63 -15.72 -13.15
N GLY A 19 9.40 -16.23 -12.92
CA GLY A 19 9.09 -17.13 -11.81
C GLY A 19 8.89 -16.45 -10.45
N ASP A 20 8.88 -15.12 -10.41
CA ASP A 20 8.70 -14.33 -9.19
C ASP A 20 7.60 -13.25 -9.36
N GLY A 21 7.29 -12.54 -8.28
CA GLY A 21 6.41 -11.37 -8.31
C GLY A 21 4.97 -11.73 -8.68
N LEU A 22 4.40 -12.75 -8.03
CA LEU A 22 3.02 -13.17 -8.27
C LEU A 22 2.05 -12.00 -8.09
N SER A 23 1.37 -11.67 -9.19
CA SER A 23 0.25 -10.76 -9.24
C SER A 23 -0.97 -11.48 -9.83
N ALA A 24 -2.17 -10.95 -9.61
CA ALA A 24 -3.40 -11.50 -10.17
C ALA A 24 -4.03 -10.54 -11.16
N ILE A 25 -4.44 -11.04 -12.33
CA ILE A 25 -5.34 -10.37 -13.26
C ILE A 25 -6.75 -10.85 -12.95
N THR A 26 -7.60 -9.97 -12.45
CA THR A 26 -8.97 -10.34 -12.04
C THR A 26 -9.91 -10.29 -13.24
N ARG A 27 -10.69 -11.35 -13.42
CA ARG A 27 -11.70 -11.42 -14.49
C ARG A 27 -12.85 -10.48 -14.19
N LEU A 28 -13.16 -9.61 -15.14
CA LEU A 28 -14.28 -8.67 -15.09
C LEU A 28 -14.98 -8.68 -16.46
N GLU A 29 -16.27 -8.98 -16.47
CA GLU A 29 -17.09 -9.11 -17.67
C GLU A 29 -17.57 -7.72 -18.14
N GLY A 30 -16.68 -6.97 -18.78
CA GLY A 30 -17.02 -5.69 -19.41
C GLY A 30 -17.15 -4.51 -18.44
N GLU A 31 -17.72 -3.40 -18.92
CA GLU A 31 -17.81 -2.15 -18.15
C GLU A 31 -18.84 -2.21 -17.02
N ASP A 32 -19.96 -2.90 -17.25
CA ASP A 32 -21.09 -3.08 -16.34
C ASP A 32 -20.70 -3.72 -14.99
N ASP A 33 -19.71 -4.63 -15.01
CA ASP A 33 -19.22 -5.33 -13.82
C ASP A 33 -18.54 -4.41 -12.80
N LEU A 34 -17.88 -3.36 -13.31
CA LEU A 34 -17.22 -2.36 -12.47
C LEU A 34 -18.20 -1.30 -11.99
N GLU A 35 -19.25 -0.98 -12.74
CA GLU A 35 -20.35 -0.13 -12.26
C GLU A 35 -21.11 -0.77 -11.09
N ALA A 36 -21.19 -2.11 -11.07
CA ALA A 36 -21.84 -2.82 -9.98
C ALA A 36 -21.02 -2.84 -8.67
N LEU A 37 -19.72 -2.50 -8.69
CA LEU A 37 -18.69 -2.50 -7.62
C LEU A 37 -18.54 -3.78 -6.76
N ARG A 38 -19.59 -4.59 -6.62
CA ARG A 38 -19.65 -5.80 -5.78
C ARG A 38 -18.60 -6.84 -6.15
N LYS A 39 -18.28 -6.97 -7.45
CA LYS A 39 -17.28 -7.94 -7.93
C LYS A 39 -15.85 -7.58 -7.52
N ILE A 40 -15.59 -6.32 -7.18
CA ILE A 40 -14.26 -5.85 -6.77
C ILE A 40 -14.19 -5.46 -5.29
N GLU A 41 -15.25 -5.70 -4.50
CA GLU A 41 -15.30 -5.41 -3.06
C GLU A 41 -14.13 -6.06 -2.29
N PHE A 42 -13.68 -7.25 -2.70
CA PHE A 42 -12.53 -7.92 -2.08
C PHE A 42 -11.25 -7.06 -2.06
N SER A 43 -11.11 -6.12 -3.01
CA SER A 43 -9.99 -5.18 -3.09
C SER A 43 -9.99 -4.14 -1.97
N ASP A 44 -11.13 -3.98 -1.28
CA ASP A 44 -11.26 -3.15 -0.09
C ASP A 44 -11.01 -3.93 1.21
N TYR A 45 -10.99 -5.26 1.14
CA TYR A 45 -10.75 -6.16 2.28
C TYR A 45 -9.29 -6.63 2.37
N ILE A 46 -8.35 -5.90 1.78
CA ILE A 46 -6.90 -6.12 1.93
C ILE A 46 -6.26 -4.98 2.72
N SER A 47 -5.11 -5.21 3.35
CA SER A 47 -4.51 -4.20 4.24
C SER A 47 -4.04 -2.94 3.48
N SER A 48 -3.69 -3.07 2.20
CA SER A 48 -3.32 -1.92 1.35
C SER A 48 -4.48 -0.95 1.14
N ALA A 49 -5.73 -1.38 1.33
CA ALA A 49 -6.89 -0.52 1.18
C ALA A 49 -6.96 0.61 2.22
N LEU A 50 -6.24 0.50 3.34
CA LEU A 50 -6.22 1.54 4.39
C LEU A 50 -5.88 2.92 3.80
N GLY A 51 -4.92 3.00 2.87
CA GLY A 51 -4.52 4.25 2.25
C GLY A 51 -5.68 5.00 1.60
N PHE A 52 -6.57 4.27 0.90
CA PHE A 52 -7.76 4.85 0.27
C PHE A 52 -8.77 5.37 1.30
N HIS A 53 -8.90 4.72 2.45
CA HIS A 53 -9.82 5.14 3.52
C HIS A 53 -9.36 6.43 4.21
N LEU A 54 -8.04 6.64 4.34
CA LEU A 54 -7.46 7.81 5.01
C LEU A 54 -7.38 9.07 4.13
N ILE A 55 -7.83 8.98 2.87
CA ILE A 55 -7.89 10.11 1.94
C ILE A 55 -9.33 10.43 1.51
N ARG A 56 -10.34 9.80 2.13
CA ARG A 56 -11.75 9.96 1.73
C ARG A 56 -12.28 11.38 1.85
N ASP A 57 -11.82 12.10 2.88
CA ASP A 57 -12.27 13.45 3.22
C ASP A 57 -11.42 14.55 2.56
N ILE A 58 -10.55 14.21 1.61
CA ILE A 58 -9.80 15.20 0.84
C ILE A 58 -10.72 15.73 -0.26
N ASP A 59 -11.11 17.01 -0.15
CA ASP A 59 -12.07 17.71 -1.01
C ASP A 59 -11.70 17.77 -2.51
N ASN A 60 -10.46 17.42 -2.87
CA ASN A 60 -9.96 17.47 -4.24
C ASN A 60 -9.97 16.08 -4.86
N GLN A 61 -10.38 16.03 -6.13
CA GLN A 61 -10.34 14.90 -7.05
C GLN A 61 -9.23 13.89 -6.70
N LYS A 62 -9.58 12.82 -5.97
CA LYS A 62 -8.63 11.91 -5.31
C LYS A 62 -7.62 11.37 -6.32
N LYS A 63 -6.43 11.96 -6.32
CA LYS A 63 -5.37 11.64 -7.29
C LYS A 63 -4.39 10.68 -6.67
N ILE A 64 -4.35 9.45 -7.18
CA ILE A 64 -3.54 8.39 -6.61
C ILE A 64 -2.42 7.97 -7.56
N LEU A 65 -1.27 7.63 -7.00
CA LEU A 65 -0.16 7.00 -7.68
C LEU A 65 0.07 5.61 -7.12
N ILE A 66 0.13 4.60 -7.97
CA ILE A 66 0.40 3.20 -7.64
C ILE A 66 1.73 2.82 -8.27
N ILE A 67 2.73 2.51 -7.46
CA ILE A 67 4.02 1.98 -7.91
C ILE A 67 3.96 0.45 -7.84
N GLY A 68 4.13 -0.20 -9.01
CA GLY A 68 4.00 -1.65 -9.16
C GLY A 68 2.58 -2.09 -9.47
N SER A 69 1.93 -1.45 -10.46
CA SER A 69 0.52 -1.69 -10.76
C SER A 69 0.20 -3.14 -11.19
N GLY A 70 1.14 -3.87 -11.80
CA GLY A 70 1.07 -5.31 -12.01
C GLY A 70 -0.25 -5.77 -12.67
N GLY A 71 -0.88 -6.78 -12.09
CA GLY A 71 -2.18 -7.30 -12.54
C GLY A 71 -3.38 -6.39 -12.25
N GLY A 72 -3.17 -5.26 -11.56
CA GLY A 72 -4.16 -4.21 -11.36
C GLY A 72 -4.92 -4.27 -10.03
N LEU A 73 -4.52 -5.08 -9.05
CA LEU A 73 -5.24 -5.21 -7.77
C LEU A 73 -5.43 -3.86 -7.05
N ASP A 74 -4.38 -3.05 -6.96
CA ASP A 74 -4.46 -1.74 -6.31
C ASP A 74 -5.22 -0.71 -7.17
N ILE A 75 -5.26 -0.90 -8.49
CA ILE A 75 -6.13 -0.12 -9.38
C ILE A 75 -7.60 -0.45 -9.10
N LEU A 76 -7.93 -1.73 -8.90
CA LEU A 76 -9.28 -2.13 -8.46
C LEU A 76 -9.63 -1.51 -7.11
N GLY A 77 -8.69 -1.48 -6.16
CA GLY A 77 -8.88 -0.81 -4.87
C GLY A 77 -9.16 0.68 -5.01
N GLY A 78 -8.45 1.36 -5.91
CA GLY A 78 -8.69 2.76 -6.26
C GLY A 78 -10.05 3.00 -6.90
N ILE A 79 -10.45 2.15 -7.87
CA ILE A 79 -11.77 2.21 -8.50
C ILE A 79 -12.88 1.99 -7.46
N TYR A 80 -12.74 0.98 -6.61
CA TYR A 80 -13.72 0.69 -5.55
C TYR A 80 -13.87 1.84 -4.55
N ASN A 81 -12.79 2.56 -4.27
CA ASN A 81 -12.79 3.73 -3.38
C ASN A 81 -13.04 5.06 -4.11
N GLU A 82 -13.55 5.00 -5.35
CA GLU A 82 -13.97 6.15 -6.15
C GLU A 82 -12.85 7.18 -6.32
N ALA A 83 -11.64 6.70 -6.63
CA ALA A 83 -10.53 7.56 -7.03
C ALA A 83 -10.80 8.15 -8.42
N GLU A 84 -10.66 9.47 -8.57
CA GLU A 84 -10.95 10.16 -9.83
C GLU A 84 -9.83 10.00 -10.86
N GLU A 85 -8.58 10.00 -10.40
CA GLU A 85 -7.41 9.90 -11.27
C GLU A 85 -6.39 8.91 -10.67
N ILE A 86 -6.13 7.82 -11.39
CA ILE A 86 -5.24 6.73 -10.98
C ILE A 86 -4.05 6.66 -11.91
N TRP A 87 -2.86 6.91 -11.38
CA TRP A 87 -1.60 6.74 -12.10
C TRP A 87 -0.95 5.44 -11.67
N GLY A 88 -0.69 4.53 -12.61
CA GLY A 88 0.10 3.33 -12.38
C GLY A 88 1.50 3.49 -12.93
N ILE A 89 2.54 3.10 -12.19
CA ILE A 89 3.89 2.91 -12.72
C ILE A 89 4.18 1.41 -12.76
N GLU A 90 4.37 0.90 -13.97
CA GLU A 90 4.74 -0.49 -14.22
C GLU A 90 6.17 -0.56 -14.78
N MET A 91 7.05 -1.31 -14.12
CA MET A 91 8.44 -1.42 -14.53
C MET A 91 8.59 -2.28 -15.79
N ASN A 92 7.77 -3.33 -15.94
CA ASN A 92 7.83 -4.25 -17.05
C ASN A 92 6.89 -3.80 -18.20
N PRO A 93 7.41 -3.30 -19.33
CA PRO A 93 6.57 -2.88 -20.46
C PRO A 93 5.66 -4.00 -20.99
N ASN A 94 6.06 -5.27 -20.86
CA ASN A 94 5.27 -6.40 -21.32
C ASN A 94 3.99 -6.58 -20.48
N VAL A 95 4.03 -6.30 -19.17
CA VAL A 95 2.83 -6.35 -18.32
C VAL A 95 1.82 -5.30 -18.76
N LYS A 96 2.29 -4.09 -19.05
CA LYS A 96 1.45 -3.03 -19.61
C LYS A 96 0.84 -3.42 -20.96
N ILE A 97 1.65 -3.93 -21.90
CA ILE A 97 1.16 -4.38 -23.22
C ILE A 97 0.10 -5.49 -23.05
N LEU A 98 0.36 -6.43 -22.14
CA LEU A 98 -0.52 -7.55 -21.87
C LEU A 98 -1.89 -7.09 -21.34
N LEU A 99 -1.93 -6.15 -20.39
CA LEU A 99 -3.18 -5.62 -19.83
C LEU A 99 -3.87 -4.56 -20.70
N GLN A 100 -3.14 -3.83 -21.53
CA GLN A 100 -3.76 -2.90 -22.49
C GLN A 100 -4.24 -3.60 -23.77
N GLY A 101 -3.71 -4.79 -24.07
CA GLY A 101 -4.04 -5.57 -25.26
C GLY A 101 -4.66 -6.92 -24.91
N ASN A 102 -3.83 -7.97 -24.82
CA ASN A 102 -4.26 -9.37 -24.79
C ASN A 102 -5.30 -9.71 -23.71
N PHE A 103 -5.20 -9.08 -22.54
CA PHE A 103 -6.10 -9.29 -21.40
C PHE A 103 -6.91 -8.04 -21.06
N ALA A 104 -6.97 -7.04 -21.95
CA ALA A 104 -7.80 -5.85 -21.75
C ALA A 104 -9.25 -6.25 -21.47
N ASN A 105 -9.86 -7.04 -22.35
CA ASN A 105 -11.24 -7.50 -22.16
C ASN A 105 -11.40 -8.41 -20.93
N TYR A 106 -10.43 -9.28 -20.65
CA TYR A 106 -10.48 -10.17 -19.48
C TYR A 106 -10.49 -9.38 -18.17
N SER A 107 -9.71 -8.31 -18.10
CA SER A 107 -9.55 -7.47 -16.91
C SER A 107 -10.56 -6.33 -16.80
N GLY A 108 -11.65 -6.32 -17.59
CA GLY A 108 -12.61 -5.21 -17.58
C GLY A 108 -12.05 -3.89 -18.10
N ASN A 109 -11.01 -3.99 -18.94
CA ASN A 109 -10.29 -2.91 -19.61
C ASN A 109 -9.65 -1.88 -18.66
N ILE A 110 -9.33 -2.27 -17.42
CA ILE A 110 -8.90 -1.35 -16.35
C ILE A 110 -7.70 -0.46 -16.72
N TYR A 111 -6.76 -0.93 -17.53
CA TYR A 111 -5.58 -0.13 -17.92
C TYR A 111 -5.85 0.93 -19.00
N ASN A 112 -7.00 0.88 -19.65
CA ASN A 112 -7.38 1.80 -20.74
C ASN A 112 -8.58 2.68 -20.38
N ARG A 113 -9.09 2.60 -19.14
CA ARG A 113 -10.24 3.40 -18.70
C ARG A 113 -9.89 4.88 -18.58
N GLU A 114 -10.91 5.72 -18.74
CA GLU A 114 -10.81 7.13 -18.39
C GLU A 114 -10.42 7.30 -16.91
N GLY A 115 -9.60 8.31 -16.63
CA GLY A 115 -9.02 8.52 -15.29
C GLY A 115 -7.83 7.61 -14.97
N ILE A 116 -7.52 6.57 -15.76
CA ILE A 116 -6.40 5.66 -15.51
C ILE A 116 -5.23 5.90 -16.47
N LYS A 117 -4.05 6.17 -15.93
CA LYS A 117 -2.82 6.42 -16.69
C LYS A 117 -1.69 5.49 -16.27
N ILE A 118 -1.25 4.63 -17.19
CA ILE A 118 -0.14 3.69 -16.94
C ILE A 118 1.16 4.20 -17.57
N LEU A 119 2.11 4.57 -16.71
CA LEU A 119 3.48 4.91 -17.05
C LEU A 119 4.37 3.66 -17.01
N THR A 120 5.44 3.68 -17.81
CA THR A 120 6.41 2.59 -17.86
C THR A 120 7.77 3.07 -17.39
N GLY A 121 8.37 2.37 -16.42
CA GLY A 121 9.71 2.64 -15.93
C GLY A 121 9.90 2.29 -14.47
N GLU A 122 11.09 2.56 -13.94
CA GLU A 122 11.40 2.35 -12.53
C GLU A 122 10.63 3.37 -11.67
N GLY A 123 9.97 2.88 -10.61
CA GLY A 123 9.00 3.63 -9.81
C GLY A 123 9.50 4.98 -9.31
N ARG A 124 10.67 4.99 -8.66
CA ARG A 124 11.26 6.21 -8.10
C ARG A 124 11.72 7.17 -9.20
N SER A 125 12.34 6.65 -10.25
CA SER A 125 12.86 7.43 -11.37
C SER A 125 11.73 8.10 -12.16
N VAL A 126 10.64 7.39 -12.42
CA VAL A 126 9.45 7.94 -13.07
C VAL A 126 8.83 9.02 -12.18
N LEU A 127 8.64 8.74 -10.88
CA LEU A 127 8.06 9.71 -9.95
C LEU A 127 8.84 11.03 -9.93
N LYS A 128 10.17 10.98 -9.88
CA LYS A 128 11.03 12.17 -9.91
C LYS A 128 10.83 13.07 -11.13
N GLY A 129 10.35 12.51 -12.24
CA GLY A 129 10.07 13.25 -13.47
C GLY A 129 8.66 13.85 -13.51
N LEU A 130 7.85 13.65 -12.47
CA LEU A 130 6.48 14.17 -12.40
C LEU A 130 6.44 15.45 -11.58
N ASP A 131 5.74 16.46 -12.08
CA ASP A 131 5.44 17.67 -11.30
C ASP A 131 4.19 17.51 -10.42
N GLN A 132 3.41 16.46 -10.68
CA GLN A 132 2.14 16.18 -10.00
C GLN A 132 2.33 15.85 -8.52
N LYS A 133 1.37 16.29 -7.71
CA LYS A 133 1.18 15.84 -6.33
C LYS A 133 0.02 14.84 -6.27
N PHE A 134 0.10 13.92 -5.34
CA PHE A 134 -0.85 12.83 -5.16
C PHE A 134 -1.38 12.84 -3.73
N ASP A 135 -2.67 12.55 -3.58
CA ASP A 135 -3.31 12.37 -2.28
C ASP A 135 -2.95 11.02 -1.68
N LEU A 136 -2.64 10.03 -2.52
CA LEU A 136 -2.09 8.75 -2.10
C LEU A 136 -0.98 8.32 -3.05
N VAL A 137 0.21 8.10 -2.51
CA VAL A 137 1.26 7.31 -3.17
C VAL A 137 1.25 5.93 -2.54
N GLN A 138 0.88 4.92 -3.31
CA GLN A 138 0.81 3.54 -2.88
C GLN A 138 1.92 2.73 -3.52
N ILE A 139 2.77 2.11 -2.69
CA ILE A 139 3.74 1.11 -3.14
C ILE A 139 3.08 -0.25 -2.93
N SER A 140 2.73 -0.89 -4.05
CA SER A 140 2.08 -2.19 -4.07
C SER A 140 2.94 -3.27 -3.41
N LEU A 141 2.33 -4.41 -3.12
CA LEU A 141 3.02 -5.59 -2.61
C LEU A 141 3.93 -6.20 -3.70
N ILE A 142 5.10 -5.58 -3.91
CA ILE A 142 6.07 -5.98 -4.92
C ILE A 142 7.01 -7.05 -4.36
N GLY A 143 7.19 -8.12 -5.13
CA GLY A 143 8.09 -9.25 -4.84
C GLY A 143 7.40 -10.42 -4.13
N SER A 144 7.98 -11.62 -4.18
CA SER A 144 7.44 -12.79 -3.48
C SER A 144 7.70 -12.80 -1.98
N SER A 145 6.87 -13.56 -1.25
CA SER A 145 7.09 -13.94 0.14
C SER A 145 8.33 -14.84 0.31
N ASN A 146 8.66 -15.66 -0.70
CA ASN A 146 9.68 -16.71 -0.65
C ASN A 146 11.12 -16.23 -0.91
N THR A 147 11.32 -15.04 -1.48
CA THR A 147 12.63 -14.55 -1.95
C THR A 147 13.61 -14.13 -0.86
N ALA A 148 13.20 -14.12 0.42
CA ALA A 148 14.12 -13.85 1.52
C ALA A 148 15.04 -15.02 1.90
N SER A 149 14.82 -16.22 1.36
CA SER A 149 15.54 -17.44 1.79
C SER A 149 16.69 -17.83 0.86
N GLY A 150 16.69 -17.32 -0.39
CA GLY A 150 17.45 -17.91 -1.49
C GLY A 150 18.78 -17.26 -1.84
N GLY A 151 19.22 -16.19 -1.15
CA GLY A 151 20.52 -15.51 -1.37
C GLY A 151 20.73 -14.84 -2.74
N PHE A 152 19.97 -15.23 -3.77
CA PHE A 152 20.18 -14.84 -5.17
C PHE A 152 19.80 -13.39 -5.48
N TYR A 153 18.93 -12.78 -4.66
CA TYR A 153 18.47 -11.39 -4.84
C TYR A 153 18.88 -10.46 -3.67
N SER A 154 19.99 -10.76 -2.99
CA SER A 154 20.71 -9.69 -2.26
C SER A 154 21.37 -8.67 -3.22
N ILE A 155 21.19 -8.82 -4.54
CA ILE A 155 21.86 -8.08 -5.63
C ILE A 155 20.83 -7.40 -6.57
N SER A 156 19.66 -7.02 -6.07
CA SER A 156 18.87 -5.97 -6.71
C SER A 156 18.68 -4.87 -5.69
N GLU A 157 19.36 -3.75 -5.89
CA GLU A 157 19.16 -2.56 -5.07
C GLU A 157 17.68 -2.19 -5.10
N ASN A 158 17.01 -2.31 -3.94
CA ASN A 158 15.62 -1.90 -3.83
C ASN A 158 15.58 -0.41 -3.54
N TYR A 159 15.69 0.38 -4.61
CA TYR A 159 15.72 1.84 -4.56
C TYR A 159 14.43 2.48 -4.02
N LEU A 160 13.36 1.71 -3.83
CA LEU A 160 12.10 2.18 -3.23
C LEU A 160 12.16 2.24 -1.71
N TYR A 161 13.08 1.50 -1.06
CA TYR A 161 13.15 1.39 0.40
C TYR A 161 14.44 1.99 0.96
N THR A 162 14.65 3.28 0.65
CA THR A 162 15.72 4.12 1.19
C THR A 162 15.18 5.44 1.73
N VAL A 163 15.97 6.11 2.57
CA VAL A 163 15.61 7.43 3.14
C VAL A 163 15.34 8.44 2.05
N GLU A 164 16.18 8.47 1.02
CA GLU A 164 16.06 9.41 -0.09
C GLU A 164 14.81 9.12 -0.94
N ALA A 165 14.44 7.85 -1.11
CA ALA A 165 13.20 7.49 -1.79
C ALA A 165 11.97 7.96 -1.01
N PHE A 166 11.99 7.83 0.33
CA PHE A 166 10.93 8.32 1.19
C PHE A 166 10.84 9.85 1.18
N THR A 167 11.97 10.56 1.13
CA THR A 167 11.99 12.01 0.86
C THR A 167 11.32 12.33 -0.47
N ASP A 168 11.65 11.60 -1.54
CA ASP A 168 11.05 11.82 -2.87
C ASP A 168 9.53 11.55 -2.83
N PHE A 169 9.08 10.45 -2.24
CA PHE A 169 7.65 10.14 -2.10
C PHE A 169 6.92 11.23 -1.32
N TRP A 170 7.46 11.63 -0.17
CA TRP A 170 6.91 12.68 0.66
C TRP A 170 6.77 14.01 -0.09
N GLN A 171 7.76 14.38 -0.90
CA GLN A 171 7.71 15.60 -1.71
C GLN A 171 6.61 15.56 -2.77
N HIS A 172 6.19 14.39 -3.24
CA HIS A 172 5.10 14.22 -4.22
C HIS A 172 3.72 14.02 -3.57
N LEU A 173 3.62 14.05 -2.24
CA LEU A 173 2.33 14.09 -1.56
C LEU A 173 1.72 15.49 -1.63
N SER A 174 0.39 15.55 -1.78
CA SER A 174 -0.39 16.76 -1.49
C SER A 174 -0.33 17.10 0.01
N ASP A 175 -0.82 18.27 0.41
CA ASP A 175 -0.78 18.72 1.81
C ASP A 175 -1.51 17.80 2.79
N GLY A 176 -2.54 17.07 2.31
CA GLY A 176 -3.25 16.04 3.08
C GLY A 176 -2.82 14.62 2.72
N GLY A 177 -1.88 14.47 1.79
CA GLY A 177 -1.57 13.21 1.14
C GLY A 177 -0.87 12.20 2.04
N LYS A 178 -0.98 10.93 1.66
CA LYS A 178 -0.45 9.78 2.40
C LYS A 178 0.46 8.94 1.51
N LEU A 179 1.54 8.41 2.07
CA LEU A 179 2.30 7.31 1.49
C LEU A 179 1.85 6.01 2.16
N SER A 180 1.46 5.02 1.37
CA SER A 180 1.05 3.68 1.82
C SER A 180 1.98 2.63 1.25
N ILE A 181 2.57 1.80 2.11
CA ILE A 181 3.48 0.74 1.69
C ILE A 181 3.03 -0.57 2.32
N THR A 182 2.75 -1.57 1.49
CA THR A 182 2.35 -2.90 1.96
C THR A 182 3.44 -3.93 1.67
N ARG A 183 3.78 -4.72 2.69
CA ARG A 183 4.78 -5.79 2.61
C ARG A 183 4.23 -7.09 3.18
N TRP A 184 4.84 -8.21 2.78
CA TRP A 184 4.56 -9.51 3.38
C TRP A 184 4.89 -9.47 4.87
N LEU A 185 3.97 -9.96 5.70
CA LEU A 185 4.19 -10.07 7.13
C LEU A 185 5.31 -11.09 7.35
N LYS A 186 6.39 -10.68 8.04
CA LYS A 186 7.51 -11.55 8.38
C LYS A 186 7.64 -11.69 9.87
N PHE A 187 7.97 -12.90 10.31
CA PHE A 187 8.31 -13.21 11.68
C PHE A 187 9.74 -13.77 11.74
N PRO A 188 10.66 -13.17 12.53
CA PRO A 188 10.49 -11.97 13.36
C PRO A 188 10.23 -10.68 12.55
N PRO A 189 9.67 -9.62 13.17
CA PRO A 189 9.19 -8.41 12.48
C PRO A 189 10.34 -7.52 11.98
N ARG A 190 10.97 -7.90 10.87
CA ARG A 190 12.14 -7.17 10.35
C ARG A 190 11.85 -6.17 9.23
N GLU A 191 10.92 -6.49 8.32
CA GLU A 191 10.66 -5.61 7.16
C GLU A 191 9.93 -4.34 7.58
N ILE A 192 8.89 -4.48 8.40
CA ILE A 192 8.10 -3.32 8.84
C ILE A 192 8.89 -2.41 9.80
N VAL A 193 9.76 -2.98 10.65
CA VAL A 193 10.68 -2.24 11.51
C VAL A 193 11.68 -1.45 10.66
N ARG A 194 12.24 -2.05 9.61
CA ARG A 194 13.10 -1.33 8.66
C ARG A 194 12.36 -0.18 7.98
N LEU A 195 11.13 -0.38 7.51
CA LEU A 195 10.35 0.69 6.87
C LEU A 195 10.02 1.83 7.86
N CYS A 196 9.69 1.49 9.10
CA CYS A 196 9.47 2.47 10.16
C CYS A 196 10.74 3.30 10.43
N SER A 197 11.90 2.64 10.55
CA SER A 197 13.18 3.32 10.76
C SER A 197 13.53 4.26 9.61
N ILE A 198 13.35 3.82 8.36
CA ILE A 198 13.56 4.67 7.17
C ILE A 198 12.62 5.88 7.17
N SER A 199 11.35 5.68 7.55
CA SER A 199 10.36 6.75 7.61
C SER A 199 10.72 7.80 8.65
N LEU A 200 11.06 7.36 9.87
CA LEU A 200 11.47 8.26 10.96
C LEU A 200 12.71 9.06 10.56
N GLU A 201 13.74 8.38 10.04
CA GLU A 201 14.97 9.03 9.58
C GLU A 201 14.72 10.02 8.44
N ALA A 202 13.88 9.69 7.47
CA ALA A 202 13.54 10.58 6.37
C ALA A 202 12.84 11.85 6.86
N LEU A 203 11.86 11.73 7.75
CA LEU A 203 11.17 12.88 8.33
C LEU A 203 12.09 13.74 9.20
N SER A 204 12.95 13.12 10.02
CA SER A 204 13.94 13.83 10.84
C SER A 204 14.91 14.63 9.96
N ARG A 205 15.43 14.05 8.87
CA ARG A 205 16.31 14.78 7.92
C ARG A 205 15.61 15.93 7.21
N MET A 206 14.28 15.86 7.08
CA MET A 206 13.48 16.94 6.53
C MET A 206 13.11 18.02 7.56
N GLY A 207 13.56 17.88 8.82
CA GLY A 207 13.32 18.85 9.89
C GLY A 207 11.92 18.74 10.51
N ILE A 208 11.23 17.62 10.35
CA ILE A 208 9.98 17.36 11.06
C ILE A 208 10.30 17.02 12.51
N GLU A 209 9.79 17.81 13.46
CA GLU A 209 10.15 17.71 14.89
C GLU A 209 9.64 16.43 15.57
N LYS A 210 8.45 15.96 15.18
CA LYS A 210 7.79 14.78 15.77
C LYS A 210 7.48 13.74 14.69
N PRO A 211 8.51 13.13 14.06
CA PRO A 211 8.31 12.22 12.95
C PRO A 211 7.36 11.07 13.32
N GLU A 212 7.37 10.61 14.57
CA GLU A 212 6.52 9.54 15.07
C GLU A 212 5.02 9.85 15.04
N ASN A 213 4.64 11.14 15.00
CA ASN A 213 3.25 11.58 14.90
C ASN A 213 2.69 11.45 13.47
N HIS A 214 3.53 11.13 12.49
CA HIS A 214 3.15 11.00 11.09
C HIS A 214 3.01 9.55 10.64
N LEU A 215 3.21 8.56 11.52
CA LEU A 215 3.21 7.15 11.17
C LEU A 215 2.02 6.39 11.77
N ALA A 216 1.43 5.51 10.97
CA ALA A 216 0.57 4.44 11.43
C ALA A 216 0.94 3.12 10.76
N ILE A 217 0.75 2.01 11.47
CA ILE A 217 1.07 0.67 10.99
C ILE A 217 -0.06 -0.27 11.40
N ILE A 218 -0.52 -1.08 10.46
CA ILE A 218 -1.47 -2.17 10.70
C ILE A 218 -0.92 -3.49 10.15
N ARG A 219 -1.51 -4.61 10.58
CA ARG A 219 -1.23 -5.92 9.99
C ARG A 219 -2.51 -6.73 9.77
N SER A 220 -2.49 -7.50 8.69
CA SER A 220 -3.39 -8.65 8.49
C SER A 220 -2.69 -9.94 8.96
N TRP A 221 -3.28 -11.10 8.68
CA TRP A 221 -2.62 -12.39 8.90
C TRP A 221 -1.41 -12.63 7.97
N GLY A 222 -1.32 -11.93 6.83
CA GLY A 222 -0.31 -12.18 5.79
C GLY A 222 0.50 -10.96 5.34
N THR A 223 0.07 -9.75 5.70
CA THR A 223 0.72 -8.50 5.28
C THR A 223 0.80 -7.49 6.42
N SER A 224 1.74 -6.56 6.33
CA SER A 224 1.79 -5.33 7.14
C SER A 224 1.75 -4.12 6.22
N THR A 225 1.00 -3.09 6.62
CA THR A 225 0.87 -1.84 5.87
C THR A 225 1.32 -0.68 6.74
N LEU A 226 2.28 0.10 6.25
CA LEU A 226 2.74 1.35 6.86
C LEU A 226 2.09 2.52 6.12
N ILE A 227 1.56 3.46 6.88
CA ILE A 227 1.08 4.76 6.43
C ILE A 227 2.03 5.83 6.95
N LEU A 228 2.46 6.72 6.05
CA LEU A 228 3.16 7.94 6.39
C LEU A 228 2.30 9.13 5.93
N SER A 229 1.82 9.91 6.88
CA SER A 229 0.90 11.03 6.64
C SER A 229 1.65 12.36 6.57
N LYS A 230 1.30 13.21 5.59
CA LYS A 230 1.87 14.56 5.48
C LYS A 230 1.58 15.44 6.70
N LYS A 231 0.41 15.25 7.31
CA LYS A 231 -0.01 15.91 8.57
C LYS A 231 0.13 14.95 9.75
N GLU A 232 0.30 15.49 10.94
CA GLU A 232 0.23 14.67 12.16
C GLU A 232 -1.10 13.92 12.22
N ILE A 233 -1.05 12.63 12.56
CA ILE A 233 -2.20 11.76 12.66
C ILE A 233 -2.97 12.12 13.92
N GLY A 234 -4.13 12.76 13.75
CA GLY A 234 -5.02 13.19 14.83
C GLY A 234 -6.07 12.13 15.21
N GLU A 235 -6.93 12.49 16.17
CA GLU A 235 -7.95 11.58 16.73
C GLU A 235 -8.97 11.07 15.69
N GLU A 236 -9.30 11.87 14.68
CA GLU A 236 -10.19 11.45 13.58
C GLU A 236 -9.55 10.35 12.72
N GLU A 237 -8.29 10.53 12.36
CA GLU A 237 -7.55 9.55 11.56
C GLU A 237 -7.27 8.27 12.35
N ILE A 238 -6.97 8.38 13.65
CA ILE A 238 -6.85 7.21 14.55
C ILE A 238 -8.17 6.43 14.62
N ARG A 239 -9.31 7.12 14.74
CA ARG A 239 -10.63 6.47 14.71
C ARG A 239 -10.87 5.75 13.39
N ALA A 240 -10.54 6.38 12.25
CA ALA A 240 -10.66 5.76 10.94
C ALA A 240 -9.78 4.50 10.80
N ILE A 241 -8.54 4.52 11.33
CA ILE A 241 -7.64 3.36 11.34
C ILE A 241 -8.24 2.21 12.17
N LYS A 242 -8.74 2.49 13.37
CA LYS A 242 -9.36 1.50 14.25
C LYS A 242 -10.61 0.89 13.61
N ASP A 243 -11.52 1.72 13.13
CA ASP A 243 -12.73 1.28 12.44
C ASP A 243 -12.41 0.43 11.20
N PHE A 244 -11.36 0.79 10.46
CA PHE A 244 -10.89 0.01 9.31
C PHE A 244 -10.42 -1.39 9.74
N CYS A 245 -9.62 -1.46 10.80
CA CYS A 245 -9.11 -2.70 11.38
C CYS A 245 -10.23 -3.59 11.93
N ASP A 246 -11.13 -3.03 12.73
CA ASP A 246 -12.23 -3.75 13.38
C ASP A 246 -13.16 -4.39 12.34
N LYS A 247 -13.53 -3.65 11.29
CA LYS A 247 -14.40 -4.17 10.21
C LYS A 247 -13.75 -5.34 9.45
N ARG A 248 -12.42 -5.37 9.37
CA ARG A 248 -11.65 -6.35 8.56
C ARG A 248 -10.90 -7.37 9.40
N ASN A 249 -11.13 -7.46 10.71
CA ASN A 249 -10.34 -8.25 11.64
C ASN A 249 -8.82 -8.08 11.42
N PHE A 250 -8.35 -6.87 11.16
CA PHE A 250 -6.92 -6.56 11.12
C PHE A 250 -6.48 -6.04 12.49
N ASP A 251 -5.18 -6.05 12.74
CA ASP A 251 -4.61 -5.55 14.00
C ASP A 251 -3.92 -4.21 13.77
N THR A 252 -4.15 -3.27 14.68
CA THR A 252 -3.27 -2.10 14.79
C THR A 252 -1.93 -2.51 15.37
N VAL A 253 -0.85 -1.93 14.84
CA VAL A 253 0.53 -2.15 15.30
C VAL A 253 1.10 -0.87 15.88
N TYR A 254 0.85 0.26 15.21
CA TYR A 254 1.28 1.57 15.68
C TYR A 254 0.36 2.67 15.16
N PHE A 255 0.12 3.68 15.99
CA PHE A 255 -0.34 5.02 15.65
C PHE A 255 0.02 5.91 16.86
N PRO A 256 0.04 7.25 16.76
CA PRO A 256 0.44 8.09 17.89
C PRO A 256 -0.47 7.87 19.11
N GLY A 257 0.13 7.47 20.23
CA GLY A 257 -0.60 7.20 21.48
C GLY A 257 -1.26 5.82 21.59
N ILE A 258 -0.97 4.89 20.68
CA ILE A 258 -1.42 3.48 20.79
C ILE A 258 -1.01 2.86 22.13
N LYS A 259 -1.86 2.00 22.68
CA LYS A 259 -1.54 1.13 23.81
C LYS A 259 -1.35 -0.32 23.38
N GLU A 260 -0.56 -1.09 24.13
CA GLU A 260 -0.30 -2.50 23.84
C GLU A 260 -1.58 -3.35 23.77
N GLU A 261 -2.58 -3.03 24.60
CA GLU A 261 -3.90 -3.69 24.63
C GLU A 261 -4.72 -3.53 23.34
N GLU A 262 -4.38 -2.55 22.51
CA GLU A 262 -5.01 -2.30 21.20
C GLU A 262 -4.31 -3.06 20.07
N ALA A 263 -3.15 -3.66 20.34
CA ALA A 263 -2.43 -4.50 19.39
C ALA A 263 -2.72 -5.99 19.65
N ASN A 264 -2.53 -6.83 18.63
CA ASN A 264 -2.59 -8.29 18.77
C ASN A 264 -3.93 -8.83 19.29
N THR A 265 -5.04 -8.29 18.80
CA THR A 265 -6.41 -8.60 19.23
C THR A 265 -7.11 -9.59 18.31
N ASN A 266 -6.89 -9.50 16.99
CA ASN A 266 -7.56 -10.32 15.98
C ASN A 266 -6.69 -11.50 15.54
N HIS A 267 -5.44 -11.26 15.10
CA HIS A 267 -4.48 -12.31 14.75
C HIS A 267 -3.50 -12.54 15.90
N VAL A 268 -4.02 -13.15 16.98
CA VAL A 268 -3.32 -13.30 18.27
C VAL A 268 -2.07 -14.18 18.14
N LEU A 269 -0.92 -13.59 18.46
CA LEU A 269 0.37 -14.22 18.69
C LEU A 269 0.64 -14.35 20.20
N GLU A 270 1.66 -15.11 20.58
CA GLU A 270 2.06 -15.29 21.99
C GLU A 270 2.33 -13.95 22.71
N GLN A 271 2.91 -12.98 21.99
CA GLN A 271 3.14 -11.62 22.46
C GLN A 271 2.84 -10.62 21.34
N SER A 272 2.71 -9.35 21.70
CA SER A 272 2.50 -8.23 20.78
C SER A 272 3.80 -7.85 20.01
N TYR A 273 4.55 -8.83 19.50
CA TYR A 273 5.91 -8.67 18.95
C TYR A 273 6.08 -7.49 17.98
N TYR A 274 5.11 -7.29 17.07
CA TYR A 274 5.14 -6.17 16.12
C TYR A 274 5.01 -4.81 16.81
N TYR A 275 4.11 -4.69 17.80
CA TYR A 275 3.95 -3.48 18.59
C TYR A 275 5.20 -3.22 19.43
N GLN A 276 5.73 -4.23 20.12
CA GLN A 276 6.90 -4.07 20.99
C GLN A 276 8.12 -3.55 20.24
N GLU A 277 8.43 -4.15 19.09
CA GLU A 277 9.59 -3.78 18.26
C GLU A 277 9.43 -2.38 17.65
N ILE A 278 8.23 -2.05 17.15
CA ILE A 278 7.96 -0.70 16.61
C ILE A 278 7.97 0.34 17.71
N ASN A 279 7.37 0.07 18.87
CA ASN A 279 7.33 1.00 19.99
C ASN A 279 8.74 1.24 20.55
N GLN A 280 9.56 0.20 20.67
CA GLN A 280 10.96 0.33 21.07
C GLN A 280 11.74 1.21 20.08
N LEU A 281 11.60 0.95 18.78
CA LEU A 281 12.25 1.76 17.74
C LEU A 281 11.79 3.22 17.76
N VAL A 282 10.48 3.47 17.84
CA VAL A 282 9.94 4.83 17.87
C VAL A 282 10.47 5.60 19.09
N ASN A 283 10.51 4.95 20.26
CA ASN A 283 11.00 5.60 21.47
C ASN A 283 12.50 5.93 21.40
N SER A 284 13.32 5.16 20.67
CA SER A 284 14.73 5.49 20.46
C SER A 284 14.97 6.70 19.56
N PHE A 285 13.95 7.21 18.85
CA PHE A 285 14.02 8.44 18.04
C PHE A 285 13.53 9.68 18.79
N LYS A 286 12.93 9.52 19.97
CA LYS A 286 12.47 10.63 20.83
C LYS A 286 13.56 11.13 21.79
N GLU A 287 14.61 10.34 21.97
CA GLU A 287 15.79 10.64 22.79
C GLU A 287 16.80 11.51 22.04
#